data_AF-A0A4Q3HZF1-F1
#
_entry.id   AF-A0A4Q3HZF1-F1
#
_cell.length_a   1.000
_cell.length_b   1.000
_cell.length_c   1.000
_cell.angle_alpha   90.00
_cell.angle_beta   90.00
_cell.angle_gamma   90.00
#
_symmetry.space_group_name_H-M   'P 1'
#
loop_
_entity.id
_entity.type
_entity.pdbx_description
1 polymer ?
#
loop_
_entity_poly.entity_id
_entity_poly.type
_entity_poly.pdbx_seq_one_letter_code
_entity_poly.pdbx_strand_id
1 'polypeptide(L)'
;GRPVQFEIMTEARKSLTSWLERRRGNPHDFLFPSRVDYLGHLSTRQYARLVDEWVSTVGLDHREYGTHSLRRTKASIIYKATGNLRAVQILLGHTNIENTVRYLGVDIDDALTLSERTEI
;
A
#
# COMPACT_ATOMS: atom_id res chain seq x y z
N GLY A 1 -11.90 8.79 -7.48
CA GLY A 1 -11.69 8.62 -6.02
C GLY A 1 -11.49 9.97 -5.39
N ARG A 2 -11.86 10.16 -4.13
CA ARG A 2 -11.53 11.41 -3.41
C ARG A 2 -10.06 11.39 -2.97
N PRO A 3 -9.38 12.53 -2.88
CA PRO A 3 -8.06 12.61 -2.27
C PRO A 3 -8.11 12.04 -0.85
N VAL A 4 -7.18 11.14 -0.52
CA VAL A 4 -7.06 10.56 0.82
C VAL A 4 -5.76 11.06 1.42
N GLN A 5 -5.85 11.66 2.59
CA GLN A 5 -4.69 11.93 3.43
C GLN A 5 -4.52 10.77 4.41
N PHE A 6 -3.28 10.32 4.58
CA PHE A 6 -2.96 9.26 5.52
C PHE A 6 -1.61 9.54 6.18
N GLU A 7 -1.49 9.12 7.43
CA GLU A 7 -0.21 9.12 8.12
C GLU A 7 0.71 8.03 7.55
N ILE A 8 1.98 8.39 7.38
CA ILE A 8 3.03 7.45 7.00
C ILE A 8 3.69 6.90 8.25
N MET A 9 4.04 5.61 8.21
CA MET A 9 4.75 4.95 9.31
C MET A 9 6.08 5.65 9.58
N THR A 10 6.53 5.65 10.82
CA THR A 10 7.79 6.29 11.25
C THR A 10 8.98 5.87 10.38
N GLU A 11 9.11 4.58 10.08
CA GLU A 11 10.20 4.09 9.22
C GLU A 11 10.05 4.55 7.76
N ALA A 12 8.83 4.61 7.23
CA ALA A 12 8.60 5.17 5.89
C ALA A 12 8.93 6.67 5.85
N ARG A 13 8.61 7.42 6.91
CA ARG A 13 8.97 8.83 7.06
C ARG A 13 10.48 9.02 7.06
N LYS A 14 11.22 8.25 7.86
CA LYS A 14 12.70 8.30 7.90
C LYS A 14 13.32 8.03 6.53
N SER A 15 12.86 6.99 5.84
CA SER A 15 13.33 6.64 4.49
C SER A 15 13.02 7.73 3.46
N LEU A 16 11.81 8.32 3.51
CA LEU A 16 11.42 9.42 2.63
C LEU A 16 12.23 10.69 2.88
N THR A 17 12.49 11.04 4.14
CA THR A 17 13.36 12.18 4.48
C THR A 17 14.77 11.95 3.94
N SER A 18 15.34 10.77 4.18
CA SER A 18 16.68 10.39 3.67
C SER A 18 16.78 10.41 2.15
N TRP A 19 15.68 10.07 1.47
CA TRP A 19 15.55 10.14 0.02
C TRP A 19 15.50 11.59 -0.47
N LEU A 20 14.66 12.44 0.12
CA LEU A 20 14.50 13.85 -0.26
C LEU A 20 15.82 14.62 -0.12
N GLU A 21 16.58 14.37 0.95
CA GLU A 21 17.90 14.95 1.17
C GLU A 21 18.91 14.58 0.07
N ARG A 22 18.89 13.30 -0.36
CA ARG A 22 19.79 12.78 -1.41
C ARG A 22 19.39 13.25 -2.79
N ARG A 23 18.09 13.19 -3.09
CA ARG A 23 17.52 13.54 -4.39
C ARG A 23 17.82 15.01 -4.72
N ARG A 24 17.70 15.89 -3.70
CA ARG A 24 17.69 17.35 -3.85
C ARG A 24 16.56 17.80 -4.81
N GLY A 25 16.27 19.09 -4.86
CA GLY A 25 15.22 19.64 -5.73
C GLY A 25 14.21 20.51 -5.00
N ASN A 26 13.20 20.96 -5.74
CA ASN A 26 12.15 21.84 -5.24
C ASN A 26 11.00 21.01 -4.63
N PRO A 27 10.33 21.49 -3.56
CA PRO A 27 9.09 20.90 -3.05
C PRO A 27 7.99 20.63 -4.09
N HIS A 28 8.00 21.34 -5.22
CA HIS A 28 7.05 21.16 -6.32
C HIS A 28 7.42 20.03 -7.29
N ASP A 29 8.62 19.47 -7.21
CA ASP A 29 9.04 18.40 -8.09
C ASP A 29 8.45 17.05 -7.65
N PHE A 30 8.19 16.15 -8.60
CA PHE A 30 7.67 14.81 -8.31
C PHE A 30 8.50 14.05 -7.26
N LEU A 31 7.88 13.54 -6.20
CA LEU A 31 8.56 12.83 -5.11
C LEU A 31 9.50 11.71 -5.60
N PHE A 32 9.08 11.00 -6.66
CA PHE A 32 9.88 10.01 -7.37
C PHE A 32 9.97 10.42 -8.85
N PRO A 33 11.06 11.08 -9.29
CA PRO A 33 11.24 11.49 -10.67
C PRO A 33 11.59 10.29 -11.56
N SER A 34 11.33 10.41 -12.86
CA SER A 34 11.78 9.44 -13.84
C SER A 34 13.30 9.52 -14.04
N ARG A 35 13.90 8.40 -14.44
CA ARG A 35 15.33 8.31 -14.81
C ARG A 35 15.59 8.69 -16.26
N VAL A 36 14.54 8.80 -17.08
CA VAL A 36 14.63 9.06 -18.52
C VAL A 36 14.09 10.45 -18.86
N ASP A 37 12.95 10.81 -18.28
CA ASP A 37 12.35 12.14 -18.40
C ASP A 37 12.49 12.86 -17.06
N TYR A 38 13.50 13.72 -16.94
CA TYR A 38 13.81 14.40 -15.67
C TYR A 38 12.73 15.39 -15.21
N LEU A 39 11.81 15.78 -16.09
CA LEU A 39 10.64 16.59 -15.76
C LEU A 39 9.42 15.73 -15.40
N GLY A 40 9.47 14.44 -15.71
CA GLY A 40 8.39 13.48 -15.48
C GLY A 40 8.51 12.69 -14.18
N HIS A 41 7.45 11.97 -13.84
CA HIS A 41 7.42 11.07 -12.68
C HIS A 41 7.80 9.63 -13.05
N LEU A 42 8.14 8.85 -12.01
CA LEU A 42 8.33 7.41 -12.12
C LEU A 42 7.14 6.75 -12.84
N SER A 43 7.41 6.04 -13.93
CA SER A 43 6.35 5.36 -14.67
C SER A 43 5.85 4.12 -13.93
N THR A 44 4.60 3.74 -14.14
CA THR A 44 4.00 2.52 -13.57
C THR A 44 4.82 1.27 -13.92
N ARG A 45 5.37 1.22 -15.13
CA ARG A 45 6.23 0.12 -15.59
C ARG A 45 7.54 0.06 -14.81
N GLN A 46 8.16 1.20 -14.55
CA GLN A 46 9.39 1.24 -13.75
C GLN A 46 9.11 0.89 -12.29
N TYR A 47 8.00 1.37 -11.73
CA TYR A 47 7.57 0.97 -10.39
C TYR A 47 7.39 -0.56 -10.28
N ALA A 48 6.71 -1.17 -11.25
CA ALA A 48 6.54 -2.62 -11.28
C ALA A 48 7.89 -3.37 -11.34
N ARG A 49 8.83 -2.89 -12.16
CA ARG A 49 10.19 -3.47 -12.26
C ARG A 49 10.98 -3.37 -10.95
N LEU A 50 10.89 -2.24 -10.24
CA LEU A 50 11.57 -2.08 -8.96
C LEU A 50 11.03 -3.06 -7.92
N VAL A 51 9.71 -3.23 -7.86
CA VAL A 51 9.08 -4.20 -6.95
C VAL A 51 9.49 -5.62 -7.30
N ASP A 52 9.45 -5.98 -8.58
CA ASP A 52 9.89 -7.29 -9.10
C ASP A 52 11.34 -7.62 -8.70
N GLU A 53 12.25 -6.65 -8.86
CA GLU A 53 13.65 -6.77 -8.46
C GLU A 53 13.80 -6.97 -6.94
N TRP A 54 13.11 -6.17 -6.12
CA TRP A 54 13.18 -6.27 -4.66
C TRP A 54 12.64 -7.60 -4.15
N VAL A 55 11.49 -8.04 -4.67
CA VAL A 55 10.86 -9.32 -4.35
C VAL A 55 11.80 -10.48 -4.70
N SER A 56 12.39 -10.45 -5.89
CA SER A 56 13.35 -11.46 -6.32
C SER A 56 14.61 -11.47 -5.45
N THR A 57 15.10 -10.28 -5.06
CA THR A 57 16.29 -10.12 -4.20
C THR A 57 16.10 -10.75 -2.81
N VAL A 58 14.89 -10.71 -2.27
CA VAL A 58 14.56 -11.35 -0.98
C VAL A 58 14.14 -12.82 -1.12
N GLY A 59 14.23 -13.40 -2.31
CA GLY A 59 13.95 -14.82 -2.57
C GLY A 59 12.46 -15.17 -2.68
N LEU A 60 11.59 -14.20 -2.95
CA LEU A 60 10.16 -14.41 -3.15
C LEU A 60 9.80 -14.54 -4.63
N ASP A 61 8.68 -15.20 -4.94
CA ASP A 61 8.19 -15.32 -6.32
C ASP A 61 7.50 -14.03 -6.78
N HIS A 62 8.13 -13.32 -7.72
CA HIS A 62 7.57 -12.12 -8.36
C HIS A 62 6.19 -12.31 -9.01
N ARG A 63 5.81 -13.55 -9.35
CA ARG A 63 4.47 -13.86 -9.87
C ARG A 63 3.39 -13.72 -8.80
N GLU A 64 3.75 -13.93 -7.54
CA GLU A 64 2.85 -13.82 -6.39
C GLU A 64 2.88 -12.41 -5.79
N TYR A 65 4.04 -11.74 -5.83
CA TYR A 65 4.25 -10.44 -5.19
C TYR A 65 4.52 -9.34 -6.22
N GLY A 66 3.48 -8.58 -6.57
CA GLY A 66 3.56 -7.36 -7.38
C GLY A 66 3.09 -6.10 -6.66
N THR A 67 3.05 -4.97 -7.37
CA THR A 67 2.57 -3.67 -6.84
C THR A 67 1.17 -3.75 -6.22
N HIS A 68 0.31 -4.62 -6.77
CA HIS A 68 -1.02 -4.87 -6.23
C HIS A 68 -1.01 -5.67 -4.92
N SER A 69 -0.10 -6.65 -4.80
CA SER A 69 0.06 -7.45 -3.58
C SER A 69 0.43 -6.57 -2.40
N LEU A 70 1.40 -5.66 -2.58
CA LEU A 70 1.85 -4.71 -1.56
C LEU A 70 0.71 -3.82 -1.06
N ARG A 71 -0.12 -3.32 -1.99
CA ARG A 71 -1.30 -2.51 -1.64
C ARG A 71 -2.32 -3.31 -0.82
N ARG A 72 -2.53 -4.58 -1.17
CA ARG A 72 -3.42 -5.49 -0.43
C ARG A 72 -2.89 -5.81 0.97
N THR A 73 -1.59 -6.05 1.11
CA THR A 73 -0.97 -6.47 2.38
C THR A 73 -1.23 -5.49 3.51
N LYS A 74 -1.00 -4.18 3.30
CA LYS A 74 -1.26 -3.17 4.35
C LYS A 74 -2.73 -3.14 4.76
N ALA A 75 -3.66 -3.21 3.80
CA ALA A 75 -5.08 -3.21 4.07
C ALA A 75 -5.53 -4.47 4.82
N SER A 76 -5.01 -5.64 4.45
CA SER A 76 -5.27 -6.91 5.13
C SER A 76 -4.73 -6.93 6.56
N ILE A 77 -3.51 -6.41 6.80
CA ILE A 77 -2.94 -6.31 8.16
C ILE A 77 -3.81 -5.42 9.06
N ILE A 78 -4.25 -4.26 8.56
CA ILE A 78 -5.12 -3.35 9.33
C ILE A 78 -6.46 -4.02 9.65
N TYR A 79 -7.05 -4.73 8.67
CA TYR A 79 -8.30 -5.46 8.89
C TYR A 79 -8.13 -6.56 9.94
N LYS A 80 -7.10 -7.41 9.83
CA LYS A 80 -6.84 -8.49 10.80
C LYS A 80 -6.58 -7.98 12.21
N ALA A 81 -5.98 -6.79 12.35
CA ALA A 81 -5.71 -6.18 13.65
C ALA A 81 -6.93 -5.49 14.28
N THR A 82 -7.87 -4.99 13.48
CA THR A 82 -8.94 -4.09 13.96
C THR A 82 -10.36 -4.58 13.72
N GLY A 83 -10.57 -5.54 12.82
CA GLY A 83 -11.90 -5.92 12.30
C GLY A 83 -12.65 -4.81 11.55
N ASN A 84 -12.08 -3.61 11.43
CA ASN A 84 -12.81 -2.43 10.98
C ASN A 84 -12.74 -2.24 9.46
N LEU A 85 -13.67 -2.90 8.76
CA LEU A 85 -13.77 -2.85 7.30
C LEU A 85 -14.02 -1.43 6.77
N ARG A 86 -14.77 -0.61 7.52
CA ARG A 86 -15.07 0.78 7.13
C ARG A 86 -13.83 1.67 7.16
N ALA A 87 -12.96 1.52 8.15
CA ALA A 87 -11.69 2.23 8.22
C ALA A 87 -10.80 1.86 7.03
N VAL A 88 -10.70 0.56 6.70
CA VAL A 88 -9.91 0.09 5.55
C VAL A 88 -10.46 0.61 4.23
N GLN A 89 -11.78 0.66 4.05
CA GLN A 89 -12.41 1.26 2.88
C GLN A 89 -11.97 2.71 2.65
N ILE A 90 -11.98 3.53 3.71
CA ILE A 90 -11.58 4.93 3.65
C ILE A 90 -10.11 5.05 3.25
N LEU A 91 -9.24 4.24 3.86
CA LEU A 91 -7.80 4.21 3.54
C LEU A 91 -7.53 3.78 2.09
N LEU A 92 -8.33 2.88 1.55
CA LEU A 92 -8.22 2.45 0.15
C LEU A 92 -8.86 3.43 -0.84
N GLY A 93 -9.66 4.39 -0.36
CA GLY A 93 -10.39 5.35 -1.18
C GLY A 93 -11.53 4.73 -1.99
N HIS A 94 -12.06 3.58 -1.56
CA HIS A 94 -13.16 2.89 -2.23
C HIS A 94 -14.50 3.56 -1.91
N THR A 95 -15.29 3.85 -2.94
CA THR A 95 -16.63 4.44 -2.77
C THR A 95 -17.66 3.41 -2.29
N ASN A 96 -17.55 2.16 -2.75
CA ASN A 96 -18.40 1.03 -2.34
C ASN A 96 -17.64 0.12 -1.35
N ILE A 97 -18.29 -0.23 -0.23
CA ILE A 97 -17.77 -1.17 0.76
C ILE A 97 -17.60 -2.58 0.18
N GLU A 98 -18.45 -3.00 -0.76
CA GLU A 98 -18.38 -4.31 -1.43
C GLU A 98 -17.07 -4.49 -2.20
N ASN A 99 -16.55 -3.41 -2.80
CA ASN A 99 -15.24 -3.43 -3.44
C ASN A 99 -14.13 -3.73 -2.43
N THR A 100 -14.28 -3.27 -1.19
CA THR A 100 -13.33 -3.52 -0.11
C THR A 100 -13.43 -4.97 0.38
N VAL A 101 -14.65 -5.51 0.52
CA VAL A 101 -14.86 -6.94 0.84
C VAL A 101 -14.19 -7.83 -0.20
N ARG A 102 -14.49 -7.63 -1.49
CA ARG A 102 -13.87 -8.41 -2.58
C ARG A 102 -12.35 -8.24 -2.64
N TYR A 103 -11.85 -7.04 -2.38
CA TYR A 103 -10.42 -6.72 -2.41
C TYR A 103 -9.62 -7.41 -1.29
N LEU A 104 -10.21 -7.47 -0.08
CA LEU A 104 -9.62 -8.13 1.07
C LEU A 104 -9.84 -9.64 1.06
N GLY A 105 -10.88 -10.12 0.36
CA GLY A 105 -11.26 -11.53 0.35
C GLY A 105 -11.86 -11.97 1.69
N VAL A 106 -12.56 -11.07 2.38
CA VAL A 106 -13.21 -11.37 3.66
C VAL A 106 -14.30 -12.41 3.45
N ASP A 107 -14.24 -13.52 4.20
CA ASP A 107 -15.21 -14.61 4.14
C ASP A 107 -16.01 -14.78 5.45
N ILE A 108 -16.78 -15.87 5.54
CA ILE A 108 -17.58 -16.21 6.73
C ILE A 108 -16.69 -16.67 7.89
N ASP A 109 -15.54 -17.29 7.63
CA ASP A 109 -14.59 -17.77 8.65
C ASP A 109 -13.90 -16.59 9.36
N ASP A 110 -13.68 -15.48 8.65
CA ASP A 110 -13.22 -14.21 9.24
C ASP A 110 -14.24 -13.65 10.25
N ALA A 111 -15.54 -13.78 9.98
CA ALA A 111 -16.61 -13.32 10.88
C ALA A 111 -16.70 -14.19 12.14
N LEU A 112 -16.54 -15.52 12.00
CA LEU A 112 -16.49 -16.45 13.13
C LEU A 112 -15.28 -16.17 14.03
N THR A 113 -14.10 -15.96 13.43
CA THR A 113 -12.87 -15.64 14.18
C THR A 113 -12.99 -14.31 14.94
N LEU A 114 -13.66 -13.30 14.37
CA LEU A 114 -13.94 -12.03 15.07
C LEU A 114 -14.92 -12.20 16.22
N SER A 115 -15.93 -13.06 16.05
CA SER A 115 -16.90 -13.40 17.10
C SER A 115 -16.25 -14.11 18.27
N GLU A 116 -15.38 -15.10 18.03
CA GLU A 116 -14.68 -15.84 19.08
C GLU A 116 -13.77 -14.95 19.95
N ARG A 117 -13.19 -13.90 19.36
CA ARG A 117 -12.34 -12.95 20.09
C ARG A 117 -13.12 -11.93 20.92
N THR A 118 -14.43 -11.87 20.75
CA THR A 118 -15.31 -10.94 21.46
C THR A 118 -16.13 -11.73 22.48
N GLU A 119 -15.48 -12.24 23.53
CA GLU A 119 -16.18 -12.67 24.73
C GLU A 119 -16.67 -11.43 25.49
N ILE A 120 -17.97 -11.39 25.80
CA ILE A 120 -18.57 -10.40 26.72
C ILE A 120 -18.53 -10.96 28.14
#